data_AF-A0A4V0I321-F1
#
_entry.id   AF-A0A4V0I321-F1
#
_cell.length_a   1.000
_cell.length_b   1.000
_cell.length_c   1.000
_cell.angle_alpha   90.00
_cell.angle_beta   90.00
_cell.angle_gamma   90.00
#
_symmetry.space_group_name_H-M   'P 1'
#
loop_
_entity.id
_entity.type
_entity.pdbx_description
1 polymer ?
#
loop_
_entity_poly.entity_id
_entity_poly.type
_entity_poly.pdbx_seq_one_letter_code
_entity_poly.pdbx_strand_id
1 'polypeptide(L)'
;MFTRRTGTVSAAALASLVIAALATDLFDASRVRGDTVALAEEAEALEAQRVRVIREAEASGRVAARVIAGTLTLAGAVDELEPMLRERPGFESAWPNDPPGTFRRRVARYVCVRVSAELEHDPGRRDTVLARLEAECAALR
;
A
#
# COMPACT_ATOMS: atom_id res chain seq x y z
N MET A 1 48.58 11.15 -56.24
CA MET A 1 49.54 11.85 -55.36
C MET A 1 48.75 12.38 -54.16
N PHE A 2 48.64 11.60 -53.07
CA PHE A 2 47.90 12.00 -51.86
C PHE A 2 48.91 12.29 -50.74
N THR A 3 49.05 13.57 -50.38
CA THR A 3 49.83 14.03 -49.23
C THR A 3 49.12 13.67 -47.92
N ARG A 4 49.68 12.73 -47.16
CA ARG A 4 49.31 12.44 -45.77
C ARG A 4 49.69 13.63 -44.88
N ARG A 5 48.70 14.34 -44.34
CA ARG A 5 48.89 15.29 -43.22
C ARG A 5 48.73 14.52 -41.92
N THR A 6 49.84 14.19 -41.27
CA THR A 6 49.88 13.67 -39.90
C THR A 6 49.79 14.86 -38.94
N GLY A 7 48.60 15.12 -38.40
CA GLY A 7 48.41 16.11 -37.34
C GLY A 7 48.95 15.57 -36.02
N THR A 8 49.92 16.27 -35.41
CA THR A 8 50.39 16.00 -34.05
C THR A 8 49.32 16.42 -33.06
N VAL A 9 48.53 15.46 -32.57
CA VAL A 9 47.63 15.71 -31.44
C VAL A 9 48.51 15.91 -30.20
N SER A 10 48.47 17.11 -29.62
CA SER A 10 49.27 17.45 -28.43
C SER A 10 48.95 16.50 -27.28
N ALA A 11 49.96 16.10 -26.52
CA ALA A 11 49.81 15.26 -25.31
C ALA A 11 48.80 15.87 -24.32
N ALA A 12 48.69 17.20 -24.28
CA ALA A 12 47.69 17.91 -23.48
C ALA A 12 46.25 17.63 -23.95
N ALA A 13 46.02 17.50 -25.26
CA ALA A 13 44.71 17.17 -25.80
C ALA A 13 44.32 15.71 -25.49
N LEU A 14 45.28 14.78 -25.56
CA LEU A 14 45.06 13.39 -25.15
C LEU A 14 44.79 13.28 -23.64
N ALA A 15 45.56 14.00 -22.82
CA ALA A 15 45.36 14.04 -21.37
C ALA A 15 43.99 14.60 -20.99
N SER A 16 43.56 15.70 -21.60
CA SER A 16 42.22 16.27 -21.40
C SER A 16 41.11 15.31 -21.81
N LEU A 17 41.30 14.52 -22.87
CA LEU A 17 40.32 13.56 -23.34
C LEU A 17 40.20 12.35 -22.39
N VAL A 18 41.33 11.87 -21.84
CA VAL A 18 41.34 10.81 -20.82
C VAL A 18 40.67 11.29 -19.52
N ILE A 19 40.95 12.52 -19.08
CA ILE A 19 40.31 13.10 -17.90
C ILE A 19 38.79 13.24 -18.11
N ALA A 20 38.36 13.71 -19.29
CA ALA A 20 36.95 13.83 -19.61
C ALA A 20 36.24 12.46 -19.66
N ALA A 21 36.88 11.43 -20.22
CA ALA A 21 36.33 10.08 -20.25
C ALA A 21 36.17 9.50 -18.82
N LEU A 22 37.23 9.59 -18.01
CA LEU A 22 37.20 9.10 -16.61
C LEU A 22 36.20 9.86 -15.74
N ALA A 23 36.05 11.17 -15.95
CA ALA A 23 35.05 11.97 -15.24
C ALA A 23 33.64 11.52 -15.62
N THR A 24 33.37 11.26 -16.90
CA THR A 24 32.07 10.77 -17.37
C THR A 24 31.73 9.41 -16.75
N ASP A 25 32.68 8.47 -16.74
CA ASP A 25 32.48 7.14 -16.15
C ASP A 25 32.24 7.19 -14.63
N LEU A 26 32.92 8.09 -13.91
CA LEU A 26 32.72 8.29 -12.47
C LEU A 26 31.34 8.88 -12.17
N PHE A 27 30.91 9.86 -12.98
CA PHE A 27 29.58 10.45 -12.86
C PHE A 27 28.49 9.42 -13.15
N ASP A 28 28.67 8.57 -14.17
CA ASP A 28 27.70 7.52 -14.50
C ASP A 28 27.61 6.46 -13.41
N ALA A 29 28.76 6.01 -12.88
CA ALA A 29 28.81 5.10 -11.74
C ALA A 29 28.18 5.69 -10.47
N SER A 30 28.32 6.99 -10.23
CA SER A 30 27.69 7.68 -9.10
C SER A 30 26.17 7.81 -9.26
N ARG A 31 25.67 8.03 -10.48
CA ARG A 31 24.24 8.05 -10.80
C ARG A 31 23.63 6.68 -10.66
N VAL A 32 24.23 5.65 -11.25
CA VAL A 32 23.79 4.26 -11.10
C VAL A 32 23.77 3.85 -9.63
N ARG A 33 24.77 4.24 -8.84
CA ARG A 33 24.78 3.98 -7.39
C ARG A 33 23.66 4.72 -6.66
N GLY A 34 23.45 6.00 -6.94
CA GLY A 34 22.33 6.78 -6.38
C GLY A 34 20.97 6.16 -6.70
N ASP A 35 20.78 5.77 -7.95
CA ASP A 35 19.55 5.12 -8.42
C ASP A 35 19.35 3.75 -7.74
N THR A 36 20.40 2.96 -7.54
CA THR A 36 20.28 1.68 -6.81
C THR A 36 19.93 1.85 -5.34
N VAL A 37 20.43 2.89 -4.68
CA VAL A 37 20.09 3.19 -3.28
C VAL A 37 18.64 3.66 -3.19
N ALA A 38 18.22 4.57 -4.08
CA ALA A 38 16.83 5.03 -4.14
C ALA A 38 15.85 3.88 -4.42
N LEU A 39 16.17 2.98 -5.37
CA LEU A 39 15.36 1.80 -5.65
C LEU A 39 15.31 0.82 -4.47
N ALA A 40 16.39 0.69 -3.71
CA ALA A 40 16.41 -0.15 -2.51
C ALA A 40 15.52 0.44 -1.39
N GLU A 41 15.57 1.75 -1.18
CA GLU A 41 14.71 2.45 -0.22
C GLU A 41 13.22 2.35 -0.62
N GLU A 42 12.90 2.52 -1.91
CA GLU A 42 11.55 2.33 -2.43
C GLU A 42 11.07 0.87 -2.26
N ALA A 43 11.93 -0.11 -2.55
CA ALA A 43 11.61 -1.52 -2.37
C ALA A 43 11.33 -1.86 -0.90
N GLU A 44 12.12 -1.32 0.04
CA GLU A 44 11.90 -1.50 1.48
C GLU A 44 10.58 -0.86 1.92
N ALA A 45 10.28 0.35 1.46
CA ALA A 45 9.02 1.03 1.74
C ALA A 45 7.80 0.25 1.20
N LEU A 46 7.90 -0.27 -0.02
CA LEU A 46 6.87 -1.08 -0.65
C LEU A 46 6.65 -2.41 0.08
N GLU A 47 7.73 -3.09 0.49
CA GLU A 47 7.60 -4.35 1.24
C GLU A 47 7.02 -4.10 2.64
N ALA A 48 7.44 -3.02 3.33
CA ALA A 48 6.84 -2.61 4.60
C ALA A 48 5.34 -2.31 4.45
N GLN A 49 4.94 -1.62 3.38
CA GLN A 49 3.54 -1.40 3.06
C GLN A 49 2.78 -2.69 2.79
N ARG A 50 3.37 -3.63 2.03
CA ARG A 50 2.77 -4.93 1.73
C ARG A 50 2.55 -5.75 2.99
N VAL A 51 3.56 -5.86 3.85
CA VAL A 51 3.45 -6.57 5.14
C VAL A 51 2.35 -5.98 6.01
N ARG A 52 2.25 -4.64 6.07
CA ARG A 52 1.17 -3.96 6.80
C ARG A 52 -0.20 -4.35 6.26
N VAL A 53 -0.40 -4.29 4.94
CA VAL A 53 -1.68 -4.61 4.29
C VAL A 53 -2.07 -6.07 4.53
N ILE A 54 -1.11 -7.01 4.44
CA ILE A 54 -1.37 -8.44 4.73
C ILE A 54 -1.83 -8.62 6.17
N ARG A 55 -1.12 -8.03 7.14
CA ARG A 55 -1.50 -8.15 8.56
C ARG A 55 -2.86 -7.54 8.85
N GLU A 56 -3.18 -6.41 8.22
CA GLU A 56 -4.49 -5.76 8.32
C GLU A 56 -5.61 -6.64 7.72
N ALA A 57 -5.36 -7.24 6.56
CA ALA A 57 -6.27 -8.16 5.91
C ALA A 57 -6.52 -9.43 6.75
N GLU A 58 -5.47 -9.99 7.35
CA GLU A 58 -5.60 -11.15 8.24
C GLU A 58 -6.35 -10.80 9.54
N ALA A 59 -6.07 -9.64 10.13
CA ALA A 59 -6.76 -9.18 11.34
C ALA A 59 -8.25 -8.95 11.07
N SER A 60 -8.58 -8.23 10.02
CA SER A 60 -9.97 -8.00 9.60
C SER A 60 -10.68 -9.29 9.20
N GLY A 61 -9.99 -10.23 8.54
CA GLY A 61 -10.51 -11.57 8.22
C GLY A 61 -10.87 -12.37 9.47
N ARG A 62 -10.00 -12.39 10.50
CA ARG A 62 -10.29 -13.06 11.78
C ARG A 62 -11.49 -12.46 12.50
N VAL A 63 -11.60 -11.13 12.51
CA VAL A 63 -12.76 -10.42 13.08
C VAL A 63 -14.04 -10.80 12.33
N ALA A 64 -14.02 -10.75 10.99
CA ALA A 64 -15.17 -11.12 10.16
C ALA A 64 -15.60 -12.57 10.40
N ALA A 65 -14.66 -13.51 10.49
CA ALA A 65 -14.96 -14.92 10.79
C ALA A 65 -15.67 -15.07 12.16
N ARG A 66 -15.21 -14.36 13.19
CA ARG A 66 -15.86 -14.38 14.53
C ARG A 66 -17.25 -13.75 14.51
N VAL A 67 -17.44 -12.68 13.73
CA VAL A 67 -18.74 -12.05 13.51
C VAL A 67 -19.71 -12.99 12.79
N ILE A 68 -19.25 -13.66 11.73
CA ILE A 68 -20.01 -14.67 10.97
C ILE A 68 -20.41 -15.84 11.86
N ALA A 69 -19.51 -16.29 12.73
CA ALA A 69 -19.79 -17.34 13.71
C ALA A 69 -20.74 -16.89 14.83
N GLY A 70 -21.08 -15.59 14.91
CA GLY A 70 -21.91 -15.04 15.99
C GLY A 70 -21.21 -14.94 17.35
N THR A 71 -19.89 -15.18 17.38
CA THR A 71 -19.07 -15.11 18.61
C THR A 71 -18.57 -13.69 18.92
N LEU A 72 -18.76 -12.76 18.00
CA LEU A 72 -18.42 -11.34 18.15
C LEU A 72 -19.56 -10.49 17.58
N THR A 73 -20.01 -9.51 18.37
CA THR A 73 -21.01 -8.52 17.94
C THR A 73 -20.37 -7.48 17.02
N LEU A 74 -21.19 -6.74 16.27
CA LEU A 74 -20.74 -5.62 15.45
C LEU A 74 -20.06 -4.53 16.29
N ALA A 75 -20.60 -4.22 17.48
CA ALA A 75 -19.98 -3.27 18.40
C ALA A 75 -18.58 -3.72 18.82
N GLY A 76 -18.43 -5.00 19.21
CA GLY A 76 -17.12 -5.56 19.56
C GLY A 76 -16.16 -5.60 18.36
N ALA A 77 -16.66 -5.90 17.16
CA ALA A 77 -15.85 -5.85 15.94
C ALA A 77 -15.37 -4.42 15.62
N VAL A 78 -16.22 -3.41 15.87
CA VAL A 78 -15.82 -2.00 15.75
C VAL A 78 -14.74 -1.66 16.77
N ASP A 79 -14.89 -2.08 18.02
CA ASP A 79 -13.88 -1.82 19.07
C ASP A 79 -12.52 -2.47 18.75
N GLU A 80 -12.52 -3.67 18.17
CA GLU A 80 -11.29 -4.35 17.77
C GLU A 80 -10.61 -3.70 16.55
N LEU A 81 -11.39 -3.25 15.56
CA LEU A 81 -10.83 -2.75 14.30
C LEU A 81 -10.59 -1.24 14.27
N GLU A 82 -11.30 -0.46 15.10
CA GLU A 82 -11.20 1.00 15.10
C GLU A 82 -9.77 1.52 15.29
N PRO A 83 -8.96 1.05 16.27
CA PRO A 83 -7.60 1.55 16.46
C PRO A 83 -6.73 1.33 15.21
N MET A 84 -6.82 0.15 14.61
CA MET A 84 -6.06 -0.22 13.41
C MET A 84 -6.48 0.61 12.18
N LEU A 85 -7.79 0.79 11.98
CA LEU A 85 -8.31 1.52 10.82
C LEU A 85 -8.11 3.03 10.94
N ARG A 86 -7.97 3.57 12.15
CA ARG A 86 -7.66 4.99 12.36
C ARG A 86 -6.25 5.34 11.87
N GLU A 87 -5.34 4.38 11.95
CA GLU A 87 -3.97 4.54 11.44
C GLU A 87 -3.86 4.31 9.93
N ARG A 88 -4.93 3.83 9.28
CA ARG A 88 -4.94 3.56 7.83
C ARG A 88 -5.17 4.84 7.03
N PRO A 89 -4.19 5.27 6.20
CA PRO A 89 -4.35 6.44 5.36
C PRO A 89 -5.53 6.28 4.40
N GLY A 90 -6.39 7.30 4.32
CA GLY A 90 -7.51 7.36 3.38
C GLY A 90 -8.73 6.52 3.77
N PHE A 91 -8.74 5.85 4.93
CA PHE A 91 -9.90 5.05 5.35
C PHE A 91 -11.18 5.89 5.50
N GLU A 92 -11.07 7.11 6.02
CA GLU A 92 -12.21 8.03 6.16
C GLU A 92 -12.85 8.40 4.82
N SER A 93 -12.08 8.34 3.73
CA SER A 93 -12.52 8.65 2.37
C SER A 93 -13.01 7.43 1.58
N ALA A 94 -12.99 6.22 2.15
CA ALA A 94 -13.35 4.99 1.45
C ALA A 94 -14.83 4.95 0.98
N TRP A 95 -15.70 5.73 1.61
CA TRP A 95 -17.11 5.89 1.23
C TRP A 95 -17.48 7.38 1.15
N PRO A 96 -17.19 8.04 0.01
CA PRO A 96 -17.46 9.47 -0.17
C PRO A 96 -18.94 9.77 -0.37
N ASN A 97 -19.73 8.78 -0.83
CA ASN A 97 -21.16 8.92 -1.08
C ASN A 97 -22.03 8.54 0.12
N ASP A 98 -21.43 7.99 1.19
CA ASP A 98 -22.17 7.65 2.39
C ASP A 98 -22.49 8.92 3.20
N PRO A 99 -23.65 8.98 3.87
CA PRO A 99 -23.98 10.11 4.74
C PRO A 99 -22.87 10.38 5.76
N PRO A 100 -22.62 11.65 6.13
CA PRO A 100 -21.65 11.96 7.17
C PRO A 100 -22.04 11.22 8.46
N GLY A 101 -21.13 10.36 8.91
CA GLY A 101 -21.30 9.52 10.09
C GLY A 101 -20.02 9.52 10.94
N THR A 102 -20.12 8.98 12.14
CA THR A 102 -18.96 8.81 13.02
C THR A 102 -17.94 7.85 12.40
N PHE A 103 -16.67 7.96 12.80
CA PHE A 103 -15.64 7.00 12.38
C PHE A 103 -16.06 5.55 12.69
N ARG A 104 -16.67 5.33 13.86
CA ARG A 104 -17.27 4.05 14.27
C ARG A 104 -18.29 3.51 13.28
N ARG A 105 -19.13 4.37 12.71
CA ARG A 105 -20.10 3.96 11.69
C ARG A 105 -19.42 3.53 10.40
N ARG A 106 -18.32 4.18 10.01
CA ARG A 106 -17.49 3.75 8.86
C ARG A 106 -16.82 2.40 9.12
N VAL A 107 -16.32 2.18 10.34
CA VAL A 107 -15.78 0.86 10.74
C VAL A 107 -16.86 -0.22 10.73
N ALA A 108 -18.06 0.06 11.23
CA ALA A 108 -19.18 -0.87 11.16
C ALA A 108 -19.52 -1.23 9.71
N ARG A 109 -19.53 -0.24 8.81
CA ARG A 109 -19.72 -0.46 7.37
C ARG A 109 -18.62 -1.34 6.77
N TYR A 110 -17.36 -1.08 7.13
CA TYR A 110 -16.22 -1.91 6.73
C TYR A 110 -16.41 -3.38 7.13
N VAL A 111 -16.85 -3.65 8.37
CA VAL A 111 -17.14 -5.01 8.85
C VAL A 111 -18.21 -5.66 7.99
N CYS A 112 -19.31 -4.97 7.68
CA CYS A 112 -20.37 -5.52 6.81
C CYS A 112 -19.85 -5.85 5.40
N VAL A 113 -18.99 -5.00 4.82
CA VAL A 113 -18.37 -5.26 3.50
C VAL A 113 -17.47 -6.49 3.56
N ARG A 114 -16.64 -6.63 4.60
CA ARG A 114 -15.76 -7.79 4.76
C ARG A 114 -16.56 -9.08 4.95
N VAL A 115 -17.59 -9.06 5.80
CA VAL A 115 -18.50 -10.21 6.00
C VAL A 115 -19.21 -10.60 4.70
N SER A 116 -19.68 -9.63 3.93
CA SER A 116 -20.31 -9.88 2.62
C SER A 116 -19.36 -10.61 1.66
N ALA A 117 -18.09 -10.19 1.63
CA ALA A 117 -17.06 -10.79 0.80
C ALA A 117 -16.57 -12.16 1.31
N GLU A 118 -16.55 -12.42 2.62
CA GLU A 118 -16.27 -13.78 3.16
C GLU A 118 -17.38 -14.78 2.81
N LEU A 119 -18.61 -14.31 2.67
CA LEU A 119 -19.79 -15.14 2.38
C LEU A 119 -20.25 -15.01 0.92
N GLU A 120 -19.37 -14.59 0.01
CA GLU A 120 -19.71 -14.43 -1.41
C GLU A 120 -20.27 -15.72 -2.03
N HIS A 121 -19.74 -16.87 -1.59
CA HIS A 121 -20.16 -18.19 -2.07
C HIS A 121 -21.32 -18.83 -1.27
N ASP A 122 -21.86 -18.15 -0.26
CA ASP A 122 -22.99 -18.61 0.55
C ASP A 122 -24.01 -17.47 0.78
N PRO A 123 -24.81 -17.13 -0.25
CA PRO A 123 -25.71 -15.98 -0.21
C PRO A 123 -26.80 -16.11 0.86
N GLY A 124 -27.31 -17.31 1.13
CA GLY A 124 -28.34 -17.51 2.16
C GLY A 124 -27.82 -17.21 3.56
N ARG A 125 -26.60 -17.67 3.87
CA ARG A 125 -25.94 -17.33 5.13
C ARG A 125 -25.54 -15.86 5.18
N ARG A 126 -25.06 -15.30 4.07
CA ARG A 126 -24.72 -13.88 3.95
C ARG A 126 -25.90 -13.00 4.31
N ASP A 127 -27.05 -13.22 3.71
CA ASP A 127 -28.23 -12.39 3.91
C ASP A 127 -28.72 -12.47 5.37
N THR A 128 -28.68 -13.67 5.97
CA THR A 128 -28.99 -13.88 7.40
C THR A 128 -28.06 -13.09 8.31
N VAL A 129 -26.74 -13.16 8.08
CA VAL A 129 -25.75 -12.45 8.90
C VAL A 129 -25.85 -10.94 8.68
N LEU A 130 -26.00 -10.46 7.45
CA LEU A 130 -26.13 -9.03 7.17
C LEU A 130 -27.39 -8.42 7.77
N ALA A 131 -28.53 -9.13 7.74
CA ALA A 131 -29.76 -8.68 8.41
C ALA A 131 -29.56 -8.52 9.93
N ARG A 132 -28.83 -9.44 10.57
CA ARG A 132 -28.44 -9.31 11.99
C ARG A 132 -27.56 -8.08 12.21
N LEU A 133 -26.53 -7.90 11.37
CA LEU A 133 -25.60 -6.77 11.50
C LEU A 133 -26.27 -5.41 11.25
N GLU A 134 -27.28 -5.33 10.37
CA GLU A 134 -28.06 -4.13 10.16
C GLU A 134 -28.85 -3.74 11.42
N ALA A 135 -29.45 -4.72 12.10
CA ALA A 135 -30.12 -4.49 13.39
C ALA A 135 -29.13 -4.03 14.47
N GLU A 136 -27.94 -4.63 14.55
CA GLU A 136 -26.88 -4.21 15.47
C GLU A 136 -26.35 -2.79 15.13
N CYS A 137 -26.27 -2.44 13.85
CA CYS A 137 -25.82 -1.13 13.38
C CYS A 137 -26.81 -0.02 13.77
N ALA A 138 -28.12 -0.30 13.74
CA ALA A 138 -29.14 0.63 14.23
C ALA A 138 -29.03 0.91 15.73
N ALA A 139 -28.43 -0.01 16.51
CA ALA A 139 -28.20 0.16 17.94
C ALA A 139 -26.91 0.93 18.27
N LEU A 140 -25.97 1.04 17.32
CA LEU A 140 -24.77 1.87 17.44
C LEU A 140 -25.15 3.35 17.24
N ARG A 141 -25.46 4.04 18.35
CA ARG A 141 -25.66 5.49 18.39
C ARG A 141 -24.35 6.22 18.64
#